data_AF-A0A8T8E2G4-F1
#
_entry.id   AF-A0A8T8E2G4-F1
#
_cell.length_a   1.000
_cell.length_b   1.000
_cell.length_c   1.000
_cell.angle_alpha   90.00
_cell.angle_beta   90.00
_cell.angle_gamma   90.00
#
_symmetry.space_group_name_H-M   'P 1'
#
loop_
_entity.id
_entity.type
_entity.pdbx_description
1 polymer ?
#
loop_
_entity_poly.entity_id
_entity_poly.type
_entity_poly.pdbx_seq_one_letter_code
_entity_poly.pdbx_strand_id
1 'polypeptide(L)' 'MVKLSTGVILLGIVLLLIPIPPIATISGIVVILIGLAMRFVFGV' A
#
# COMPACT_ATOMS: atom_id res chain seq x y z
N MET A 1 -11.55 -17.76 15.98
CA MET A 1 -10.13 -17.50 15.64
C MET A 1 -10.11 -16.56 14.45
N VAL A 2 -9.86 -15.28 14.67
CA VAL A 2 -9.78 -14.30 13.58
C VAL A 2 -8.52 -14.62 12.79
N LYS A 3 -8.67 -14.88 11.49
CA LYS A 3 -7.52 -15.18 10.62
C LYS A 3 -6.69 -13.90 10.49
N LEU A 4 -5.37 -14.04 10.49
CA LEU A 4 -4.43 -12.93 10.38
C LEU A 4 -4.75 -12.06 9.14
N SER A 5 -5.22 -12.69 8.06
CA SER A 5 -5.75 -12.03 6.86
C SER A 5 -6.92 -11.08 7.12
N THR A 6 -7.86 -11.45 8.00
CA THR A 6 -8.98 -10.58 8.40
C THR A 6 -8.49 -9.34 9.13
N GLY A 7 -7.45 -9.48 9.97
CA GLY A 7 -6.82 -8.34 10.66
C GLY A 7 -6.15 -7.37 9.69
N VAL A 8 -5.43 -7.87 8.69
CA VAL A 8 -4.74 -7.04 7.68
C VAL A 8 -5.74 -6.26 6.82
N ILE A 9 -6.84 -6.90 6.41
CA ILE A 9 -7.89 -6.26 5.61
C ILE A 9 -8.59 -5.14 6.41
N LEU A 10 -8.92 -5.41 7.68
CA LEU A 10 -9.49 -4.39 8.57
C LEU A 10 -8.54 -3.22 8.80
N LEU A 11 -7.24 -3.48 8.94
CA LEU A 11 -6.22 -2.44 9.10
C LEU A 11 -6.18 -1.52 7.86
N GLY A 12 -6.21 -2.10 6.65
CA GLY A 12 -6.24 -1.32 5.39
C GLY A 12 -7.48 -0.44 5.27
N ILE A 13 -8.65 -0.96 5.64
CA ILE A 13 -9.92 -0.19 5.64
C ILE A 13 -9.86 0.97 6.65
N VAL A 14 -9.33 0.73 7.85
CA VAL A 14 -9.18 1.76 8.89
C VAL A 14 -8.20 2.85 8.44
N LEU A 15 -7.10 2.47 7.79
CA LEU A 15 -6.12 3.42 7.25
C LEU A 15 -6.70 4.28 6.12
N LEU A 16 -7.69 3.79 5.35
CA LEU A 16 -8.39 4.59 4.33
C LEU A 16 -9.43 5.56 4.92
N LEU A 17 -9.98 5.24 6.10
CA LEU A 17 -10.94 6.07 6.83
C LEU A 17 -10.25 7.15 7.68
N ILE A 18 -8.99 6.94 8.04
CA ILE A 18 -8.13 8.00 8.55
C ILE A 18 -7.66 8.80 7.34
N PRO A 19 -7.89 10.13 7.25
CA PRO A 19 -7.23 10.94 6.25
C PRO A 19 -5.72 10.81 6.47
N ILE A 20 -5.08 9.93 5.72
CA ILE A 20 -3.65 9.71 5.82
C ILE A 20 -3.01 11.03 5.40
N PRO A 21 -2.03 11.58 6.16
CA PRO A 21 -1.36 12.82 5.78
C PRO A 21 -0.98 12.77 4.30
N PRO A 22 -1.07 13.86 3.53
CA PRO A 22 -0.77 13.89 2.09
C PRO A 22 0.50 13.12 1.68
N ILE A 23 1.45 13.04 2.61
CA ILE A 23 2.69 12.25 2.58
C ILE A 23 2.47 10.78 2.23
N ALA A 24 1.41 10.12 2.71
CA ALA A 24 1.17 8.70 2.44
C ALA A 24 0.56 8.41 1.07
N THR A 25 -0.26 9.34 0.55
CA THR A 25 -0.72 9.26 -0.83
C THR A 25 0.47 9.45 -1.78
N ILE A 26 1.33 10.42 -1.50
CA ILE A 26 2.55 10.68 -2.28
C ILE A 26 3.51 9.50 -2.19
N SER A 27 3.77 8.97 -0.97
CA SER A 27 4.66 7.83 -0.79
C SER A 27 4.10 6.56 -1.44
N GLY A 28 2.78 6.34 -1.36
CA GLY A 28 2.11 5.24 -2.06
C GLY A 28 2.30 5.30 -3.57
N ILE A 29 2.13 6.48 -4.18
CA ILE A 29 2.37 6.69 -5.61
C ILE A 29 3.85 6.43 -5.96
N VAL A 30 4.79 6.95 -5.16
CA VAL A 30 6.23 6.75 -5.39
C VAL A 30 6.61 5.27 -5.31
N VAL A 31 6.09 4.54 -4.32
CA VAL A 31 6.36 3.10 -4.17
C VAL A 31 5.78 2.30 -5.35
N ILE A 32 4.58 2.64 -5.81
CA ILE A 32 3.97 2.03 -7.01
C ILE A 32 4.85 2.27 -8.25
N LEU A 33 5.35 3.49 -8.45
CA LEU A 33 6.21 3.83 -9.59
C LEU A 33 7.56 3.11 -9.52
N ILE A 34 8.15 2.96 -8.33
CA ILE A 34 9.40 2.20 -8.14
C ILE A 34 9.18 0.72 -8.49
N GLY A 35 8.11 0.11 -8.01
CA GLY A 35 7.78 -1.29 -8.35
C GLY A 35 7.57 -1.49 -9.85
N LEU A 36 6.88 -0.52 -10.49
CA LEU A 36 6.67 -0.53 -11.92
C LEU A 36 8.00 -0.39 -12.71
N ALA A 37 8.87 0.51 -12.28
CA ALA A 37 10.20 0.68 -12.86
C ALA A 37 11.05 -0.58 -12.72
N MET A 38 11.02 -1.22 -11.53
CA MET A 38 11.73 -2.49 -11.31
C MET A 38 11.23 -3.58 -12.26
N ARG A 39 9.91 -3.69 -12.46
CA ARG A 39 9.30 -4.65 -13.38
C ARG A 39 9.70 -4.41 -14.84
N PHE A 40 9.74 -3.16 -15.29
CA PHE A 40 10.11 -2.84 -16.68
C PHE A 40 11.62 -2.91 -16.95
N VAL A 41 12.46 -2.61 -15.95
CA VAL A 41 13.93 -2.61 -16.10
C VAL A 41 14.51 -4.01 -15.88
N PHE A 42 14.02 -4.75 -14.88
CA PHE A 42 14.58 -6.04 -14.48
C PHE A 42 13.70 -7.24 -14.86
N GLY A 43 12.47 -7.02 -15.33
CA GLY A 43 11.58 -8.10 -15.79
C GLY A 43 11.07 -9.03 -14.68
N VAL A 44 11.25 -8.65 -13.41
CA VAL A 44 10.81 -9.41 -12.21
C VAL A 44 9.36 -9.08 -11.85
#